data_AF-A0A968YRD9-F1
#
_entry.id   AF-A0A968YRD9-F1
#
_cell.length_a   1.000
_cell.length_b   1.000
_cell.length_c   1.000
_cell.angle_alpha   90.00
_cell.angle_beta   90.00
_cell.angle_gamma   90.00
#
_symmetry.space_group_name_H-M   'P 1'
#
loop_
_entity.id
_entity.type
_entity.pdbx_description
1 polymer ?
#
loop_
_entity_poly.entity_id
_entity_poly.type
_entity_poly.pdbx_seq_one_letter_code
_entity_poly.pdbx_strand_id
1 'polypeptide(L)' 'MVGRKKLDRVNLHARVAPGTGDKLKEIAQLLGYVYDKEGSTGQLLDAIADGEIILIATKKSPHVLKSG' A
#
# COMPACT_ATOMS: atom_id res chain seq x y z
N MET A 1 -20.63 -2.49 -21.08
CA MET A 1 -20.33 -1.44 -20.09
C MET A 1 -20.27 -2.10 -18.72
N VAL A 2 -19.09 -2.33 -18.16
CA VAL A 2 -18.95 -2.88 -16.80
C VAL A 2 -19.32 -1.77 -15.83
N GLY A 3 -20.48 -1.91 -15.16
CA GLY A 3 -20.94 -0.97 -14.16
C GLY A 3 -19.90 -0.83 -13.06
N ARG A 4 -19.56 0.42 -12.70
CA ARG A 4 -18.69 0.71 -11.55
C ARG A 4 -19.33 0.08 -10.31
N LYS A 5 -18.69 -0.93 -9.73
CA LYS A 5 -19.09 -1.49 -8.42
C LYS A 5 -18.94 -0.35 -7.41
N LYS A 6 -20.06 0.19 -6.94
CA LYS A 6 -20.09 1.28 -5.96
C LYS A 6 -19.72 0.67 -4.61
N LEU A 7 -18.41 0.64 -4.34
CA LEU A 7 -17.90 0.27 -3.03
C LEU A 7 -18.34 1.36 -2.04
N ASP A 8 -18.91 0.99 -0.90
CA ASP A 8 -19.13 1.91 0.22
C ASP A 8 -17.77 2.30 0.79
N ARG A 9 -17.15 3.30 0.18
CA ARG A 9 -15.84 3.79 0.57
C ARG A 9 -16.01 4.82 1.67
N VAL A 10 -15.44 4.55 2.84
CA VAL A 10 -15.23 5.57 3.86
C VAL A 10 -14.04 6.43 3.45
N ASN A 11 -14.24 7.73 3.30
CA ASN A 11 -13.16 8.67 3.01
C ASN A 11 -12.38 8.96 4.31
N LEU A 12 -11.26 8.27 4.50
CA LEU A 12 -10.35 8.54 5.62
C LEU A 12 -9.38 9.66 5.24
N HIS A 13 -9.46 10.79 5.95
CA HIS A 13 -8.50 11.87 5.81
C HIS A 13 -7.41 11.74 6.89
N ALA A 14 -6.24 11.26 6.48
CA ALA A 14 -5.06 11.19 7.35
C ALA A 14 -4.01 12.22 6.92
N ARG A 15 -3.32 12.83 7.89
CA ARG A 15 -2.13 13.62 7.62
C ARG A 15 -0.96 12.66 7.36
N VAL A 16 -0.44 12.69 6.15
CA VAL A 16 0.68 11.86 5.72
C VAL A 16 1.78 12.73 5.10
N ALA A 17 3.02 12.22 5.09
CA ALA A 17 4.10 12.90 4.40
C ALA A 17 3.80 12.98 2.88
N PRO A 18 4.30 14.00 2.17
CA PRO A 18 4.19 14.05 0.71
C PRO A 18 4.73 12.76 0.05
N GLY A 19 4.04 12.27 -0.98
CA GLY A 19 4.42 11.04 -1.69
C GLY A 19 4.15 9.73 -0.93
N THR A 20 3.53 9.77 0.26
CA THR A 20 3.13 8.55 0.99
C THR A 20 2.13 7.73 0.18
N GLY A 21 1.17 8.38 -0.47
CA GLY A 21 0.18 7.69 -1.32
C GLY A 21 0.83 6.93 -2.48
N ASP A 22 1.80 7.55 -3.15
CA ASP A 22 2.53 6.93 -4.27
C ASP A 22 3.35 5.72 -3.80
N LYS A 23 4.05 5.83 -2.67
CA LYS A 23 4.81 4.71 -2.09
C LYS A 23 3.90 3.56 -1.67
N LEU A 24 2.74 3.85 -1.07
CA LEU A 24 1.77 2.80 -0.72
C LEU A 24 1.21 2.12 -1.97
N LYS A 25 1.00 2.87 -3.06
CA LYS A 25 0.60 2.32 -4.34
C LYS A 25 1.68 1.42 -4.94
N GLU A 26 2.95 1.80 -4.87
CA GLU A 26 4.08 0.97 -5.29
C GLU A 26 4.16 -0.33 -4.47
N ILE A 27 4.04 -0.25 -3.15
CA ILE A 27 4.04 -1.43 -2.27
C ILE A 27 2.86 -2.36 -2.62
N ALA A 28 1.67 -1.81 -2.82
CA ALA A 28 0.50 -2.58 -3.23
C ALA A 28 0.77 -3.34 -4.54
N GLN A 29 1.35 -2.66 -5.54
CA GLN A 29 1.69 -3.30 -6.82
C GLN A 29 2.72 -4.42 -6.65
N LEU A 30 3.79 -4.19 -5.86
CA LEU A 30 4.83 -5.19 -5.59
C LEU A 30 4.28 -6.44 -4.91
N LEU A 31 3.28 -6.28 -4.05
CA LEU A 31 2.62 -7.38 -3.34
C LEU A 31 1.51 -8.06 -4.15
N GLY A 32 1.30 -7.66 -5.41
CA GLY A 32 0.29 -8.26 -6.29
C GLY A 32 -1.12 -7.67 -6.13
N TYR A 33 -1.29 -6.62 -5.32
CA TYR A 33 -2.51 -5.81 -5.28
C TYR A 33 -2.50 -4.85 -6.49
N VAL A 34 -2.65 -5.43 -7.68
CA VAL A 34 -2.70 -4.72 -8.95
C VAL A 34 -4.14 -4.72 -9.43
N TYR A 35 -4.72 -3.54 -9.65
CA TYR A 35 -5.95 -3.43 -10.44
C TYR A 35 -5.95 -2.21 -11.35
N ASP A 36 -6.38 -2.49 -12.58
CA ASP A 36 -6.41 -1.61 -13.75
C ASP A 36 -7.40 -0.42 -13.60
N LYS A 37 -8.28 -0.44 -12.58
CA LYS A 37 -9.37 0.55 -12.38
C LYS A 37 -9.78 0.81 -10.92
N GLU A 38 -9.09 0.20 -9.95
CA GLU A 38 -9.42 0.31 -8.51
C GLU A 38 -8.28 0.95 -7.71
N GLY A 39 -8.56 1.37 -6.47
CA GLY A 39 -7.54 1.93 -5.59
C GLY A 39 -6.73 0.82 -4.96
N SER A 40 -5.61 0.43 -5.59
CA SER A 40 -4.70 -0.63 -5.10
C SER A 40 -4.23 -0.41 -3.66
N THR A 41 -4.06 0.85 -3.25
CA THR A 41 -3.74 1.22 -1.87
C THR A 41 -4.86 0.87 -0.88
N GLY A 42 -6.13 1.03 -1.27
CA GLY A 42 -7.27 0.70 -0.39
C GLY A 42 -7.32 -0.79 -0.09
N GLN A 43 -7.21 -1.62 -1.12
CA GLN A 43 -7.18 -3.08 -0.98
C GLN A 43 -6.02 -3.57 -0.11
N LEU A 44 -4.84 -2.96 -0.27
CA LEU A 44 -3.70 -3.27 0.60
C LEU A 44 -4.02 -2.94 2.06
N LEU A 45 -4.66 -1.80 2.33
CA LEU A 45 -5.02 -1.40 3.69
C LEU A 45 -6.10 -2.29 4.30
N ASP A 46 -7.08 -2.72 3.49
CA ASP A 46 -8.12 -3.67 3.91
C ASP A 46 -7.49 -5.02 4.29
N ALA A 47 -6.61 -5.57 3.44
CA ALA A 47 -5.90 -6.82 3.72
C ALA A 47 -5.01 -6.76 4.97
N ILE A 48 -4.46 -5.57 5.29
CA ILE A 48 -3.74 -5.34 6.55
C ILE A 48 -4.72 -5.34 7.73
N ALA A 49 -5.87 -4.67 7.59
CA ALA A 49 -6.88 -4.57 8.65
C ALA A 49 -7.51 -5.94 8.96
N ASP A 50 -7.74 -6.76 7.94
CA ASP A 50 -8.29 -8.11 8.05
C ASP A 50 -7.24 -9.13 8.52
N GLY A 51 -5.97 -8.74 8.63
CA GLY A 51 -4.88 -9.60 9.07
C GLY A 51 -4.39 -10.62 8.02
N GLU A 52 -4.85 -10.49 6.77
CA GLU A 52 -4.38 -11.29 5.63
C GLU A 52 -2.92 -10.97 5.29
N ILE A 53 -2.48 -9.74 5.56
CA ILE A 53 -1.10 -9.30 5.42
C ILE A 53 -0.57 -8.68 6.70
N ILE A 54 0.66 -9.08 7.06
CA ILE A 54 1.46 -8.44 8.09
C ILE A 54 2.68 -7.78 7.43
N LEU A 55 2.73 -6.45 7.42
CA LEU A 55 3.90 -5.69 6.97
C LEU A 55 4.87 -5.48 8.13
N ILE A 56 6.05 -6.10 8.06
CA ILE A 56 7.11 -5.91 9.05
C ILE A 56 8.09 -4.86 8.54
N ALA A 57 8.05 -3.67 9.13
CA ALA A 57 9.05 -2.64 8.88
C ALA A 57 10.35 -2.98 9.60
N THR A 58 11.40 -3.33 8.85
CA THR A 58 12.76 -3.41 9.40
C THR A 58 13.43 -2.06 9.23
N LYS A 59 14.01 -1.50 10.31
CA LYS A 59 14.98 -0.42 10.15
C LYS A 59 16.20 -1.04 9.48
N LYS A 60 16.39 -0.83 8.17
CA LYS A 60 17.73 -0.97 7.59
C LYS A 60 18.62 0.05 8.30
N SER A 61 19.38 -0.41 9.29
CA SER A 61 20.66 0.20 9.60
C SER A 61 21.42 0.31 8.27
N PRO A 62 22.03 1.45 7.91
CA PRO A 62 22.82 1.54 6.72
C PRO A 62 23.91 0.47 6.80
N HIS A 63 23.74 -0.58 6.00
CA HIS A 63 24.75 -1.61 5.84
C HIS A 63 25.89 -0.94 5.06
N VAL A 64 26.81 -0.34 5.81
CA VAL A 64 28.09 0.10 5.27
C VAL A 64 28.86 -1.19 4.95
N LEU A 65 28.69 -1.68 3.72
CA LEU A 65 29.66 -2.58 3.11
C LEU A 65 30.94 -1.75 2.88
N LYS A 66 31.76 -1.60 3.92
CA LYS A 66 33.19 -1.33 3.74
C LYS A 66 33.85 -2.68 3.50
N SER A 67 33.98 -3.03 2.23
CA SER A 67 35.02 -3.97 1.83
C SER A 67 36.34 -3.22 1.95
N GLY A 68 37.16 -3.65 2.91
CA GLY A 68 38.55 -3.27 3.09
C GLY A 68 39.33 -4.52 3.44
#